data_AF-A0A7Y8IJN0-F1
#
_entry.id   AF-A0A7Y8IJN0-F1
#
_cell.length_a   1.000
_cell.length_b   1.000
_cell.length_c   1.000
_cell.angle_alpha   90.00
_cell.angle_beta   90.00
_cell.angle_gamma   90.00
#
_symmetry.space_group_name_H-M   'P 1'
#
loop_
_entity.id
_entity.type
_entity.pdbx_description
1 polymer ?
#
loop_
_entity_poly.entity_id
_entity_poly.type
_entity_poly.pdbx_seq_one_letter_code
_entity_poly.pdbx_strand_id
1 'polypeptide(L)'
;MKKILISILVLSILIFFTNSFLFASPVEAPPQGKVWVEVEGKWILVPAPPSEGPYIWKNGKWIIDQPPSPDKEWVPGHWVEGYYKGDTFVPGHWVPGHWEPVIPKGPDKKWIPGHWKGNVWVPGHWAGDSPGKNWVPGHYGPRGRWIPGHWK
;
A
#
# COMPACT_ATOMS: atom_id res chain seq x y z
N MET A 1 41.79 -34.25 12.84
CA MET A 1 41.04 -33.42 13.81
C MET A 1 40.95 -31.94 13.42
N LYS A 2 42.01 -31.30 12.89
CA LYS A 2 41.97 -29.89 12.42
C LYS A 2 40.94 -29.57 11.30
N LYS A 3 40.65 -30.51 10.40
CA LYS A 3 39.72 -30.29 9.27
C LYS A 3 38.24 -30.23 9.68
N ILE A 4 37.87 -30.85 10.82
CA ILE A 4 36.47 -30.92 11.28
C ILE A 4 36.06 -29.62 11.99
N LEU A 5 36.98 -28.96 12.70
CA LEU A 5 36.70 -27.66 13.32
C LEU A 5 36.47 -26.53 12.30
N ILE A 6 37.17 -26.57 11.16
CA ILE A 6 37.02 -25.54 10.11
C ILE A 6 35.65 -25.65 9.42
N SER A 7 35.15 -26.87 9.18
CA SER A 7 33.82 -27.08 8.60
C SER A 7 32.69 -26.62 9.51
N ILE A 8 32.82 -26.75 10.83
CA ILE A 8 31.80 -26.26 11.78
C ILE A 8 31.83 -24.73 11.84
N LEU A 9 33.01 -24.10 11.77
CA LEU A 9 33.13 -22.64 11.78
C LEU A 9 32.57 -21.99 10.49
N VAL A 10 32.80 -22.60 9.32
CA VAL A 10 32.24 -22.13 8.03
C VAL A 10 30.73 -22.34 7.97
N LEU A 11 30.21 -23.44 8.52
CA LEU A 11 28.76 -23.67 8.61
C LEU A 11 28.08 -22.70 9.59
N SER A 12 28.77 -22.34 10.69
CA SER A 12 28.29 -21.32 11.65
C SER A 12 28.24 -19.93 11.01
N ILE A 13 29.27 -19.55 10.25
CA ILE A 13 29.31 -18.26 9.53
C ILE A 13 28.26 -18.21 8.42
N LEU A 14 27.97 -19.33 7.74
CA LEU A 14 26.86 -19.39 6.77
C LEU A 14 25.48 -19.26 7.43
N ILE A 15 25.27 -19.82 8.63
CA ILE A 15 24.00 -19.69 9.36
C ILE A 15 23.80 -18.26 9.90
N PHE A 16 24.89 -17.54 10.21
CA PHE A 16 24.81 -16.11 10.51
C PHE A 16 24.55 -15.23 9.27
N PHE A 17 24.85 -15.71 8.05
CA PHE A 17 24.54 -15.02 6.80
C PHE A 17 23.17 -15.38 6.19
N THR A 18 22.46 -16.37 6.77
CA THR A 18 21.03 -16.60 6.49
C THR A 18 20.12 -15.88 7.47
N ASN A 19 20.65 -14.99 8.32
CA ASN A 19 19.88 -13.82 8.72
C ASN A 19 19.66 -13.00 7.44
N SER A 20 18.66 -13.44 6.69
CA SER A 20 17.92 -12.62 5.76
C SER A 20 18.00 -11.20 6.26
N PHE A 21 18.55 -10.32 5.46
CA PHE A 21 18.23 -8.90 5.50
C PHE A 21 16.72 -8.79 5.32
N LEU A 22 15.96 -9.17 6.34
CA LEU A 22 14.60 -8.75 6.56
C LEU A 22 14.80 -7.31 6.97
N PHE A 23 14.74 -6.41 5.99
CA PHE A 23 14.54 -5.00 6.20
C PHE A 23 13.34 -4.88 7.14
N ALA A 24 13.61 -4.71 8.43
CA ALA A 24 12.61 -4.95 9.45
C ALA A 24 11.59 -3.82 9.38
N SER A 25 10.35 -4.17 9.05
CA SER A 25 9.22 -3.30 9.33
C SER A 25 9.24 -2.90 10.80
N PRO A 26 8.78 -1.70 11.14
CA PRO A 26 8.65 -1.27 12.53
C PRO A 26 7.83 -2.31 13.32
N VAL A 27 8.25 -2.57 14.55
CA VAL A 27 7.64 -3.55 15.47
C VAL A 27 6.56 -2.93 16.37
N GLU A 28 6.39 -1.61 16.30
CA GLU A 28 5.37 -0.86 17.03
C GLU A 28 4.61 0.10 16.12
N ALA A 29 3.32 0.30 16.43
CA ALA A 29 2.47 1.25 15.76
C ALA A 29 3.06 2.67 15.84
N PRO A 30 2.89 3.49 14.78
CA PRO A 30 3.37 4.86 14.83
C PRO A 30 2.57 5.66 15.89
N PRO A 31 3.22 6.59 16.61
CA PRO A 31 2.52 7.51 17.50
C PRO A 31 1.46 8.33 16.76
N GLN A 32 0.50 8.89 17.51
CA GLN A 32 -0.54 9.75 16.94
C GLN A 32 0.05 10.88 16.07
N GLY A 33 -0.51 11.06 14.87
CA GLY A 33 -0.09 12.09 13.92
C GLY A 33 1.19 11.75 13.13
N LYS A 34 1.74 10.54 13.31
CA LYS A 34 2.87 10.04 12.53
C LYS A 34 2.51 8.76 11.78
N VAL A 35 3.32 8.45 10.79
CA VAL A 35 3.30 7.18 10.07
C VAL A 35 4.73 6.71 9.84
N TRP A 36 4.90 5.40 9.66
CA TRP A 36 6.15 4.83 9.20
C TRP A 36 6.22 4.90 7.68
N VAL A 37 7.37 5.29 7.14
CA VAL A 37 7.61 5.26 5.69
C VAL A 37 8.97 4.65 5.39
N GLU A 38 9.00 3.77 4.39
CA GLU A 38 10.23 3.20 3.87
C GLU A 38 10.91 4.18 2.92
N VAL A 39 12.15 4.52 3.23
CA VAL A 39 13.03 5.34 2.39
C VAL A 39 14.33 4.56 2.25
N GLU A 40 14.63 4.14 1.01
CA GLU A 40 15.90 3.46 0.68
C GLU A 40 16.16 2.22 1.57
N GLY A 41 15.12 1.40 1.81
CA GLY A 41 15.20 0.20 2.63
C GLY A 41 15.19 0.44 4.15
N LYS A 42 14.98 1.69 4.59
CA LYS A 42 14.89 2.04 6.01
C LYS A 42 13.53 2.65 6.34
N TRP A 43 12.90 2.13 7.39
CA TRP A 43 11.69 2.70 7.95
C TRP A 43 12.01 3.91 8.85
N ILE A 44 11.36 5.03 8.57
CA ILE A 44 11.47 6.26 9.38
C ILE A 44 10.08 6.75 9.79
N LEU A 45 10.00 7.40 10.95
CA LEU A 45 8.78 8.08 11.40
C LEU A 45 8.71 9.47 10.78
N VAL A 46 7.59 9.78 10.13
CA VAL A 46 7.31 11.10 9.56
C VAL A 46 5.91 11.57 9.95
N PRO A 47 5.61 12.88 9.89
CA PRO A 47 4.24 13.37 10.06
C PRO A 47 3.29 12.73 9.07
N ALA A 48 2.07 12.40 9.49
CA ALA A 48 1.04 11.85 8.63
C ALA A 48 0.76 12.76 7.42
N PRO A 49 0.35 12.19 6.26
CA PRO A 49 -0.03 12.99 5.10
C PRO A 49 -1.24 13.88 5.44
N PRO A 50 -1.43 14.99 4.70
CA PRO A 50 -2.50 15.95 4.98
C PRO A 50 -3.91 15.40 4.74
N SER A 51 -4.07 14.28 4.02
CA SER A 51 -5.34 13.58 3.84
C SER A 51 -5.12 12.09 3.49
N GLU A 52 -6.18 11.28 3.49
CA GLU A 52 -6.14 9.84 3.17
C GLU A 52 -5.92 9.49 1.69
N GLY A 53 -5.39 10.43 0.91
CA GLY A 53 -5.15 10.22 -0.52
C GLY A 53 -3.93 9.34 -0.81
N PRO A 54 -3.67 9.06 -2.10
CA PRO A 54 -2.50 8.34 -2.55
C PRO A 54 -1.24 9.17 -2.36
N TYR A 55 -0.73 9.22 -1.14
CA TYR A 55 0.49 9.94 -0.80
C TYR A 55 1.64 8.97 -0.59
N ILE A 56 2.77 9.28 -1.21
CA ILE A 56 4.07 8.65 -0.96
C ILE A 56 5.07 9.69 -0.46
N TRP A 57 5.96 9.29 0.43
CA TRP A 57 7.01 10.17 0.93
C TRP A 57 8.23 10.08 0.02
N LYS A 58 8.65 11.21 -0.55
CA LYS A 58 9.83 11.27 -1.41
C LYS A 58 10.57 12.59 -1.16
N ASN A 59 11.88 12.51 -0.99
CA ASN A 59 12.75 13.68 -0.81
C ASN A 59 12.27 14.64 0.29
N GLY A 60 11.82 14.09 1.43
CA GLY A 60 11.38 14.88 2.58
C GLY A 60 9.99 15.52 2.45
N LYS A 61 9.19 15.10 1.46
CA LYS A 61 7.86 15.65 1.21
C LYS A 61 6.86 14.57 0.83
N TRP A 62 5.61 14.75 1.26
CA TRP A 62 4.47 14.01 0.72
C TRP A 62 4.16 14.48 -0.70
N ILE A 63 4.20 13.56 -1.64
CA ILE A 63 3.78 13.77 -3.02
C ILE A 63 2.61 12.85 -3.35
N ILE A 64 1.75 13.30 -4.26
CA ILE A 64 0.62 12.49 -4.73
C ILE A 64 1.18 11.44 -5.71
N ASP A 65 1.00 10.18 -5.37
CA ASP A 65 1.19 9.08 -6.29
C ASP A 65 0.00 8.98 -7.24
N GLN A 66 0.29 8.86 -8.52
CA GLN A 66 -0.75 8.82 -9.54
C GLN A 66 -1.22 7.38 -9.74
N PRO A 67 -2.53 7.15 -9.94
CA PRO A 67 -3.04 5.80 -10.19
C PRO A 67 -2.35 5.23 -11.44
N PRO A 68 -1.72 4.05 -11.34
CA PRO A 68 -1.02 3.45 -12.47
C PRO A 68 -2.00 2.90 -13.52
N SER A 69 -3.25 2.62 -13.14
CA SER A 69 -4.32 2.11 -14.02
C SER A 69 -5.70 2.25 -13.35
N PRO A 70 -6.81 2.35 -14.12
CA PRO A 70 -8.17 2.43 -13.57
C PRO A 70 -8.62 1.21 -12.76
N ASP A 71 -7.97 0.06 -12.91
CA ASP A 71 -8.32 -1.21 -12.26
C ASP A 71 -7.64 -1.42 -10.90
N LYS A 72 -6.98 -0.39 -10.36
CA LYS A 72 -6.35 -0.43 -9.05
C LYS A 72 -7.01 0.52 -8.07
N GLU A 73 -6.95 0.18 -6.79
CA GLU A 73 -7.36 1.03 -5.67
C GLU A 73 -6.16 1.37 -4.79
N TRP A 74 -6.15 2.59 -4.27
CA TRP A 74 -5.15 2.98 -3.29
C TRP A 74 -5.50 2.37 -1.93
N VAL A 75 -4.54 1.62 -1.37
CA VAL A 75 -4.57 1.15 0.00
C VAL A 75 -3.72 2.10 0.84
N PRO A 76 -4.29 2.88 1.77
CA PRO A 76 -3.51 3.72 2.67
C PRO A 76 -2.54 2.88 3.49
N GLY A 77 -1.37 3.46 3.77
CA GLY A 77 -0.44 2.82 4.70
C GLY A 77 -1.08 2.67 6.07
N HIS A 78 -0.92 1.49 6.67
CA HIS A 78 -1.60 1.16 7.92
C HIS A 78 -0.76 0.20 8.77
N TRP A 79 -1.06 0.20 10.06
CA TRP A 79 -0.51 -0.75 11.01
C TRP A 79 -1.34 -2.03 11.00
N VAL A 80 -0.68 -3.17 10.85
CA VAL A 80 -1.27 -4.50 11.02
C VAL A 80 -0.89 -4.97 12.42
N GLU A 81 -1.90 -5.19 13.26
CA GLU A 81 -1.68 -5.66 14.62
C GLU A 81 -1.06 -7.05 14.67
N GLY A 82 -0.20 -7.26 15.67
CA GLY A 82 0.38 -8.58 15.93
C GLY A 82 -0.70 -9.57 16.38
N TYR A 83 -0.51 -10.84 16.05
CA TYR A 83 -1.48 -11.89 16.37
C TYR A 83 -0.79 -13.22 16.64
N TYR A 84 -1.48 -14.10 17.38
CA TYR A 84 -1.04 -15.47 17.60
C TYR A 84 -1.52 -16.39 16.47
N LYS A 85 -0.61 -17.18 15.91
CA LYS A 85 -0.91 -18.26 14.98
C LYS A 85 -0.53 -19.58 15.65
N GLY A 86 -1.50 -20.21 16.32
CA GLY A 86 -1.20 -21.30 17.27
C GLY A 86 -0.37 -20.77 18.43
N ASP A 87 0.73 -21.46 18.76
CA ASP A 87 1.64 -21.05 19.85
C ASP A 87 2.71 -20.04 19.42
N THR A 88 2.69 -19.57 18.16
CA THR A 88 3.66 -18.61 17.63
C THR A 88 3.07 -17.22 17.56
N PHE A 89 3.72 -16.24 18.21
CA PHE A 89 3.37 -14.83 18.06
C PHE A 89 3.97 -14.27 16.77
N VAL A 90 3.13 -13.67 15.93
CA VAL A 90 3.53 -12.88 14.75
C VAL A 90 3.49 -11.41 15.16
N PRO A 91 4.63 -10.71 15.18
CA PRO A 91 4.67 -9.29 15.50
C PRO A 91 3.83 -8.46 14.53
N GLY A 92 3.27 -7.36 15.05
CA GLY A 92 2.65 -6.36 14.21
C GLY A 92 3.68 -5.72 13.29
N HIS A 93 3.21 -5.18 12.16
CA HIS A 93 4.07 -4.54 11.20
C HIS A 93 3.32 -3.43 10.46
N TRP A 94 4.07 -2.46 9.97
CA TRP A 94 3.52 -1.43 9.10
C TRP A 94 3.52 -1.89 7.64
N VAL A 95 2.42 -1.62 6.94
CA VAL A 95 2.27 -1.82 5.50
C VAL A 95 2.31 -0.44 4.83
N PRO A 96 3.24 -0.20 3.87
CA PRO A 96 3.28 1.07 3.15
C PRO A 96 2.04 1.24 2.28
N GLY A 97 1.65 2.49 2.02
CA GLY A 97 0.59 2.78 1.08
C GLY A 97 0.96 2.32 -0.33
N HIS A 98 0.04 1.68 -1.03
CA HIS A 98 0.30 1.09 -2.34
C HIS A 98 -0.99 0.93 -3.16
N TRP A 99 -0.81 0.66 -4.46
CA TRP A 99 -1.93 0.37 -5.38
C TRP A 99 -2.17 -1.12 -5.49
N GLU A 100 -3.35 -1.57 -5.09
CA GLU A 100 -3.75 -2.97 -5.17
C GLU A 100 -4.74 -3.20 -6.32
N PRO A 101 -4.63 -4.32 -7.07
CA PRO A 101 -5.62 -4.68 -8.08
C PRO A 101 -7.02 -4.86 -7.49
N VAL A 102 -8.03 -4.36 -8.20
CA VAL A 102 -9.42 -4.50 -7.80
C VAL A 102 -9.97 -5.80 -8.36
N ILE A 103 -10.47 -6.67 -7.49
CA ILE A 103 -11.10 -7.94 -7.88
C ILE A 103 -12.49 -7.64 -8.48
N PRO A 104 -12.75 -8.01 -9.76
CA PRO A 104 -14.05 -7.76 -10.40
C PRO A 104 -15.21 -8.45 -9.67
N LYS A 105 -16.29 -7.71 -9.39
CA LYS A 105 -17.50 -8.25 -8.72
C LYS A 105 -18.55 -8.85 -9.66
N GLY A 106 -18.19 -9.09 -10.92
CA GLY A 106 -19.10 -9.60 -11.96
C GLY A 106 -19.39 -8.57 -13.07
N PRO A 107 -20.03 -9.01 -14.17
CA PRO A 107 -20.15 -8.23 -15.41
C PRO A 107 -21.00 -6.95 -15.27
N ASP A 108 -21.96 -6.95 -14.35
CA ASP A 108 -22.97 -5.89 -14.19
C ASP A 108 -22.55 -4.79 -13.21
N LYS A 109 -21.40 -4.96 -12.53
CA LYS A 109 -20.83 -3.93 -11.66
C LYS A 109 -19.76 -3.18 -12.42
N LYS A 110 -19.79 -1.85 -12.35
CA LYS A 110 -18.78 -0.98 -12.95
C LYS A 110 -17.92 -0.38 -11.87
N TRP A 111 -16.61 -0.54 -11.99
CA TRP A 111 -15.66 0.04 -11.04
C TRP A 111 -15.48 1.53 -11.35
N ILE A 112 -15.60 2.36 -10.32
CA ILE A 112 -15.20 3.76 -10.35
C ILE A 112 -13.85 3.82 -9.65
N PRO A 113 -12.76 4.14 -10.38
CA PRO A 113 -11.46 4.31 -9.77
C PRO A 113 -11.49 5.44 -8.73
N GLY A 114 -10.67 5.29 -7.69
CA GLY A 114 -10.44 6.37 -6.74
C GLY A 114 -10.01 7.65 -7.46
N HIS A 115 -10.51 8.79 -6.99
CA HIS A 115 -10.28 10.07 -7.63
C HIS A 115 -10.36 11.24 -6.67
N TRP A 116 -9.73 12.34 -7.04
CA TRP A 116 -9.81 13.60 -6.30
C TRP A 116 -11.12 14.34 -6.60
N LYS A 117 -11.86 14.69 -5.55
CA LYS A 117 -12.98 15.63 -5.59
C LYS A 117 -12.58 16.88 -4.82
N GLY A 118 -12.01 17.85 -5.52
CA GLY A 118 -11.37 19.00 -4.88
C GLY A 118 -10.08 18.55 -4.19
N ASN A 119 -9.98 18.78 -2.88
CA ASN A 119 -8.86 18.37 -2.02
C ASN A 119 -9.13 17.09 -1.22
N VAL A 120 -10.22 16.39 -1.51
CA VAL A 120 -10.60 15.14 -0.84
C VAL A 120 -10.42 13.98 -1.79
N TRP A 121 -9.72 12.93 -1.34
CA TRP A 121 -9.65 11.67 -2.06
C TRP A 121 -10.95 10.91 -1.84
N VAL A 122 -11.58 10.50 -2.93
CA VAL A 122 -12.72 9.61 -2.91
C VAL A 122 -12.19 8.22 -3.24
N PRO A 123 -12.25 7.25 -2.30
CA PRO A 123 -11.88 5.87 -2.58
C PRO A 123 -12.70 5.31 -3.74
N GLY A 124 -12.05 4.45 -4.51
CA GLY A 124 -12.72 3.74 -5.58
C GLY A 124 -13.83 2.86 -5.01
N HIS A 125 -14.87 2.68 -5.82
CA HIS A 125 -16.04 1.92 -5.41
C HIS A 125 -16.76 1.33 -6.62
N TRP A 126 -17.53 0.28 -6.35
CA TRP A 126 -18.38 -0.33 -7.34
C TRP A 126 -19.67 0.48 -7.50
N ALA A 127 -19.92 1.00 -8.69
CA ALA A 127 -21.21 1.55 -9.05
C ALA A 127 -22.25 0.41 -9.08
N GLY A 128 -23.42 0.68 -8.48
CA GLY A 128 -24.60 -0.14 -8.67
C GLY A 128 -25.07 -0.14 -10.13
N ASP A 129 -25.94 -1.09 -10.47
CA ASP A 129 -26.55 -1.15 -11.79
C ASP A 129 -27.54 0.03 -11.96
N SER A 130 -27.70 0.53 -13.19
CA SER A 130 -28.63 1.61 -13.51
C SER A 130 -29.40 1.28 -14.79
N PRO A 131 -30.57 0.62 -14.66
CA PRO A 131 -31.37 0.21 -15.81
C PRO A 131 -31.71 1.39 -16.73
N GLY A 132 -31.49 1.21 -18.03
CA GLY A 132 -31.79 2.21 -19.06
C GLY A 132 -30.73 3.31 -19.24
N LYS A 133 -29.59 3.23 -18.54
CA LYS A 133 -28.46 4.15 -18.72
C LYS A 133 -27.25 3.44 -19.31
N ASN A 134 -26.42 4.20 -20.02
CA ASN A 134 -25.15 3.69 -20.54
C ASN A 134 -24.00 4.07 -19.62
N TRP A 135 -23.06 3.14 -19.41
CA TRP A 135 -21.85 3.42 -18.66
C TRP A 135 -20.92 4.30 -19.48
N VAL A 136 -20.50 5.42 -18.90
CA VAL A 136 -19.43 6.25 -19.45
C VAL A 136 -18.16 5.97 -18.64
N PRO A 137 -17.11 5.39 -19.24
CA PRO A 137 -15.82 5.23 -18.57
C PRO A 137 -15.26 6.57 -18.10
N GLY A 138 -14.45 6.53 -17.04
CA GLY A 138 -13.73 7.71 -16.57
C GLY A 138 -12.85 8.27 -17.70
N HIS A 139 -12.86 9.60 -17.85
CA HIS A 139 -12.15 10.27 -18.94
C HIS A 139 -11.75 11.69 -18.54
N TYR A 140 -10.80 12.26 -19.27
CA TYR A 140 -10.45 13.67 -19.12
C TYR A 140 -11.46 14.54 -19.89
N GLY A 141 -12.13 15.42 -19.17
CA GLY A 141 -13.01 16.42 -19.75
C GLY A 141 -12.24 17.61 -20.35
N PRO A 142 -12.96 18.56 -20.97
CA PRO A 142 -12.38 19.81 -21.42
C PRO A 142 -11.65 20.51 -20.27
N ARG A 143 -10.41 20.98 -20.51
CA ARG A 143 -9.46 21.53 -19.51
C ARG A 143 -8.68 20.51 -18.67
N GLY A 144 -8.64 19.23 -19.07
CA GLY A 144 -7.76 18.24 -18.43
C GLY A 144 -8.24 17.80 -17.04
N ARG A 145 -9.48 18.08 -16.68
CA ARG A 145 -10.08 17.60 -15.43
C ARG A 145 -10.50 16.14 -15.58
N TRP A 146 -10.07 15.27 -14.68
CA TRP A 146 -10.59 13.91 -14.60
C TRP A 146 -12.09 13.92 -14.24
N ILE A 147 -12.89 13.21 -15.04
CA ILE A 147 -14.30 12.95 -14.79
C ILE A 147 -14.40 11.45 -14.45
N PRO A 148 -14.87 11.10 -13.23
CA PRO A 148 -15.04 9.70 -12.86
C PRO A 148 -16.10 9.03 -13.73
N GLY A 149 -16.00 7.70 -13.85
CA GLY A 149 -16.99 6.91 -14.56
C GLY A 149 -18.38 7.09 -13.95
N HIS A 150 -19.40 7.17 -14.79
CA HIS A 150 -20.78 7.41 -14.36
C HIS A 150 -21.79 6.86 -15.34
N TRP A 151 -23.01 6.64 -14.85
CA TRP A 151 -24.16 6.29 -15.67
C TRP A 151 -24.78 7.54 -16.29
N LYS A 152 -24.99 7.52 -17.61
CA LYS A 152 -25.64 8.59 -18.37
C LYS A 152 -26.90 8.09 -19.06
#